data_AF-A0AAP5QKF4-F1
#
_entry.id   AF-A0AAP5QKF4-F1
#
_cell.length_a   1.000
_cell.length_b   1.000
_cell.length_c   1.000
_cell.angle_alpha   90.00
_cell.angle_beta   90.00
_cell.angle_gamma   90.00
#
_symmetry.space_group_name_H-M   'P 1'
#
loop_
_entity.id
_entity.type
_entity.pdbx_description
1 polymer ?
#
loop_
_entity_poly.entity_id
_entity_poly.type
_entity_poly.pdbx_seq_one_letter_code
_entity_poly.pdbx_strand_id
1 'polypeptide(L)'
;MWKRITAKTEGVYIADTEQLVTKKMDKLRAEYGGFPGDLHFGLTKKAGAREPMYERGTEIFNRRQISIVSMEECDDIAEKMGISHIFPEWLGANIAISGFSALTPLKEGSRIIFPSGASLLCEGENDPCIQPGEVIQSFYPDQSKLAAAFVRHAMGRRGIVCIVERPGDICTGDAVTIHSYEPKRAKKKIEKV
;
A
#
# COMPACT_ATOMS: atom_id res chain seq x y z
N MET A 1 -15.31 -14.39 10.95
CA MET A 1 -14.25 -14.68 9.97
C MET A 1 -14.04 -13.48 9.06
N TRP A 2 -15.09 -12.80 8.61
CA TRP A 2 -14.95 -11.61 7.80
C TRP A 2 -15.78 -10.46 8.38
N LYS A 3 -15.21 -9.27 8.46
CA LYS A 3 -15.91 -8.03 8.75
C LYS A 3 -15.97 -7.19 7.48
N ARG A 4 -17.16 -6.72 7.11
CA ARG A 4 -17.36 -5.86 5.94
C ARG A 4 -17.20 -4.39 6.33
N ILE A 5 -16.43 -3.64 5.55
CA ILE A 5 -16.17 -2.22 5.71
C ILE A 5 -16.36 -1.56 4.34
N THR A 6 -16.94 -0.37 4.32
CA THR A 6 -17.05 0.45 3.11
C THR A 6 -16.06 1.59 3.21
N ALA A 7 -15.31 1.83 2.13
CA ALA A 7 -14.41 2.95 1.98
C ALA A 7 -14.61 3.57 0.58
N LYS A 8 -13.89 4.64 0.28
CA LYS A 8 -13.92 5.30 -1.03
C LYS A 8 -12.52 5.36 -1.62
N THR A 9 -12.39 5.15 -2.92
CA THR A 9 -11.14 5.38 -3.67
C THR A 9 -11.00 6.86 -3.99
N GLU A 10 -10.05 7.54 -3.35
CA GLU A 10 -9.78 8.98 -3.58
C GLU A 10 -8.87 9.22 -4.79
N GLY A 11 -8.07 8.22 -5.15
CA GLY A 11 -7.23 8.28 -6.33
C GLY A 11 -6.66 6.93 -6.70
N VAL A 12 -6.40 6.77 -8.00
CA VAL A 12 -5.56 5.72 -8.55
C VAL A 12 -4.37 6.35 -9.25
N TYR A 13 -3.21 5.69 -9.16
CA TYR A 13 -1.94 6.26 -9.57
C TYR A 13 -1.03 5.20 -10.20
N ILE A 14 -0.20 5.62 -11.15
CA ILE A 14 0.73 4.74 -11.86
C ILE A 14 2.15 5.33 -11.83
N ALA A 15 3.16 4.50 -11.65
CA ALA A 15 4.56 4.85 -11.85
C ALA A 15 4.96 4.39 -13.26
N ASP A 16 4.80 5.24 -14.26
CA ASP A 16 5.10 4.92 -15.67
C ASP A 16 6.54 5.29 -16.08
N THR A 17 7.42 5.47 -15.09
CA THR A 17 8.84 5.75 -15.26
C THR A 17 9.66 4.84 -14.35
N GLU A 18 10.99 4.94 -14.40
CA GLU A 18 11.87 4.21 -13.47
C GLU A 18 11.88 4.81 -12.05
N GLN A 19 11.10 5.87 -11.80
CA GLN A 19 11.02 6.54 -10.51
C GLN A 19 9.84 6.02 -9.67
N LEU A 20 10.01 6.07 -8.35
CA LEU A 20 8.98 5.66 -7.39
C LEU A 20 7.71 6.52 -7.47
N VAL A 21 7.86 7.82 -7.77
CA VAL A 21 6.77 8.78 -7.72
C VAL A 21 5.71 8.40 -8.75
N THR A 22 4.49 8.19 -8.27
CA THR A 22 3.35 7.86 -9.13
C THR A 22 2.64 9.14 -9.58
N LYS A 23 1.86 9.06 -10.66
CA LYS A 23 0.99 10.13 -11.15
C LYS A 23 -0.47 9.72 -11.12
N LYS A 24 -1.35 10.66 -10.82
CA LYS A 24 -2.80 10.42 -10.73
C LYS A 24 -3.41 10.08 -12.10
N MET A 25 -4.35 9.15 -12.07
CA MET A 25 -5.17 8.71 -13.21
C MET A 25 -6.65 8.72 -12.82
N ASP A 26 -7.54 8.83 -13.80
CA ASP A 26 -8.98 8.69 -13.54
C ASP A 26 -9.39 7.23 -13.38
N LYS A 27 -8.68 6.33 -14.07
CA LYS A 27 -8.97 4.90 -14.15
C LYS A 27 -7.70 4.11 -14.43
N LEU A 28 -7.58 2.95 -13.80
CA LEU A 28 -6.58 1.92 -14.12
C LEU A 28 -7.25 0.55 -14.25
N ARG A 29 -6.67 -0.32 -15.08
CA ARG A 29 -7.12 -1.71 -15.22
C ARG A 29 -6.13 -2.63 -14.53
N ALA A 30 -6.58 -3.30 -13.46
CA ALA A 30 -5.80 -4.32 -12.77
C ALA A 30 -5.77 -5.62 -13.59
N GLU A 31 -4.59 -6.20 -13.70
CA GLU A 31 -4.33 -7.52 -14.29
C GLU A 31 -3.49 -8.38 -13.33
N TYR A 32 -3.39 -9.68 -13.59
CA TYR A 32 -2.51 -10.53 -12.80
C TYR A 32 -1.06 -10.03 -12.92
N GLY A 33 -0.51 -9.54 -11.80
CA GLY A 33 0.80 -8.87 -11.79
C GLY A 33 0.75 -7.39 -11.46
N GLY A 34 -0.43 -6.75 -11.37
CA GLY A 34 -0.58 -5.34 -10.99
C GLY A 34 -1.26 -4.49 -12.06
N PHE A 35 -0.80 -3.25 -12.24
CA PHE A 35 -1.28 -2.37 -13.31
C PHE A 35 -0.33 -2.39 -14.51
N PRO A 36 -0.75 -2.82 -15.72
CA PRO A 36 0.12 -2.80 -16.90
C PRO A 36 0.72 -1.41 -17.14
N GLY A 37 2.04 -1.35 -17.34
CA GLY A 37 2.80 -0.11 -17.51
C GLY A 37 3.30 0.51 -16.20
N ASP A 38 2.91 -0.01 -15.03
CA ASP A 38 3.49 0.39 -13.75
C ASP A 38 4.87 -0.23 -13.54
N LEU A 39 5.78 0.51 -12.90
CA LEU A 39 7.11 0.08 -12.48
C LEU A 39 7.12 -1.27 -11.76
N HIS A 40 6.07 -1.58 -11.00
CA HIS A 40 5.96 -2.81 -10.20
C HIS A 40 5.12 -3.90 -10.88
N PHE A 41 4.72 -3.71 -12.13
CA PHE A 41 3.94 -4.69 -12.88
C PHE A 41 4.75 -5.95 -13.18
N GLY A 42 4.16 -7.11 -12.87
CA GLY A 42 4.68 -8.41 -13.25
C GLY A 42 4.35 -9.50 -12.23
N LEU A 43 4.30 -10.74 -12.71
CA LEU A 43 4.14 -11.91 -11.82
C LEU A 43 5.39 -12.17 -10.97
N THR A 44 6.56 -11.70 -11.44
CA THR A 44 7.83 -11.81 -10.75
C THR A 44 8.43 -10.43 -10.48
N LYS A 45 9.33 -10.37 -9.50
CA LYS A 45 10.15 -9.20 -9.19
C LYS A 45 11.55 -9.63 -8.80
N LYS A 46 12.48 -8.68 -8.75
CA LYS A 46 13.81 -8.89 -8.19
C LYS A 46 13.79 -8.73 -6.68
N ALA A 47 14.43 -9.62 -5.94
CA ALA A 47 14.58 -9.55 -4.49
C ALA A 47 15.45 -8.35 -4.10
N GLY A 48 15.08 -7.67 -3.02
CA GLY A 48 15.82 -6.55 -2.45
C GLY A 48 15.86 -6.59 -0.93
N ALA A 49 16.05 -5.42 -0.29
CA ALA A 49 16.12 -5.32 1.18
C ALA A 49 14.85 -5.79 1.91
N ARG A 50 13.71 -5.89 1.20
CA ARG A 50 12.42 -6.35 1.74
C ARG A 50 12.29 -7.87 1.78
N GLU A 51 13.14 -8.60 1.07
CA GLU A 51 13.13 -10.06 1.02
C GLU A 51 14.52 -10.62 1.38
N PRO A 52 14.99 -10.39 2.64
CA PRO A 52 16.39 -10.62 3.04
C PRO A 52 16.82 -12.09 3.06
N MET A 53 15.87 -13.02 2.91
CA MET A 53 16.15 -14.45 2.80
C MET A 53 16.65 -14.88 1.42
N TYR A 54 16.67 -13.97 0.44
CA TYR A 54 17.19 -14.21 -0.91
C TYR A 54 18.38 -13.30 -1.22
N GLU A 55 19.27 -13.76 -2.10
CA GLU A 55 20.32 -12.89 -2.65
C GLU A 55 19.70 -11.74 -3.45
N ARG A 56 20.24 -10.53 -3.30
CA ARG A 56 19.73 -9.34 -4.00
C ARG A 56 19.78 -9.55 -5.51
N GLY A 57 18.67 -9.28 -6.20
CA GLY A 57 18.55 -9.51 -7.63
C GLY A 57 18.00 -10.88 -8.03
N THR A 58 17.79 -11.80 -7.08
CA THR A 58 17.11 -13.08 -7.36
C THR A 58 15.71 -12.84 -7.87
N GLU A 59 15.28 -13.54 -8.92
CA GLU A 59 13.88 -13.50 -9.35
C GLU A 59 12.99 -14.28 -8.39
N ILE A 60 11.93 -13.65 -7.92
CA ILE A 60 10.96 -14.21 -6.97
C ILE A 60 9.54 -13.83 -7.38
N PHE A 61 8.53 -14.50 -6.81
CA PHE A 61 7.13 -14.11 -6.97
C PHE A 61 6.89 -12.67 -6.48
N ASN A 62 6.15 -11.89 -7.26
CA ASN A 62 5.78 -10.54 -6.90
C ASN A 62 4.52 -10.53 -6.03
N ARG A 63 4.73 -10.51 -4.71
CA ARG A 63 3.66 -10.29 -3.72
C ARG A 63 3.34 -8.81 -3.45
N ARG A 64 4.01 -7.89 -4.16
CA ARG A 64 3.97 -6.44 -3.93
C ARG A 64 3.53 -5.71 -5.20
N GLN A 65 2.47 -6.22 -5.84
CA GLN A 65 2.01 -5.75 -7.14
C GLN A 65 1.35 -4.38 -7.07
N ILE A 66 0.60 -4.12 -5.99
CA ILE A 66 -0.16 -2.90 -5.77
C ILE A 66 0.15 -2.38 -4.36
N SER A 67 0.46 -1.09 -4.23
CA SER A 67 0.56 -0.40 -2.94
C SER A 67 -0.70 0.44 -2.67
N ILE A 68 -1.18 0.42 -1.44
CA ILE A 68 -2.39 1.16 -1.03
C ILE A 68 -2.09 1.95 0.24
N VAL A 69 -2.51 3.21 0.28
CA VAL A 69 -2.47 4.07 1.47
C VAL A 69 -3.86 4.60 1.79
N SER A 70 -4.10 5.01 3.04
CA SER A 70 -5.31 5.77 3.38
C SER A 70 -4.94 7.24 3.56
N MET A 71 -5.88 8.13 3.20
CA MET A 71 -5.69 9.56 3.38
C MET A 71 -5.51 9.90 4.87
N GLU A 72 -6.23 9.21 5.74
CA GLU A 72 -6.14 9.40 7.19
C GLU A 72 -4.74 9.05 7.75
N GLU A 73 -4.11 7.99 7.24
CA GLU A 73 -2.75 7.64 7.65
C GLU A 73 -1.71 8.61 7.04
N CYS A 74 -1.92 9.09 5.81
CA CYS A 74 -1.08 10.14 5.21
C CYS A 74 -1.11 11.43 6.04
N ASP A 75 -2.29 11.87 6.48
CA ASP A 75 -2.47 13.06 7.31
C ASP A 75 -1.78 12.90 8.67
N ASP A 76 -1.94 11.74 9.31
CA ASP A 76 -1.31 11.42 10.60
C ASP A 76 0.23 11.37 10.50
N ILE A 77 0.79 10.88 9.39
CA ILE A 77 2.24 10.96 9.14
C ILE A 77 2.66 12.41 8.96
N ALA A 78 1.93 13.21 8.17
CA ALA A 78 2.25 14.61 7.92
C ALA A 78 2.26 15.43 9.22
N GLU A 79 1.25 15.26 10.07
CA GLU A 79 1.14 15.88 11.39
C GLU A 79 2.35 15.52 12.26
N LYS A 80 2.69 14.22 12.35
CA LYS A 80 3.85 13.75 13.14
C LYS A 80 5.19 14.25 12.62
N MET A 81 5.30 14.50 11.32
CA MET A 81 6.48 15.06 10.69
C MET A 81 6.52 16.59 10.77
N GLY A 82 5.45 17.24 11.20
CA GLY A 82 5.36 18.71 11.25
C GLY A 82 5.35 19.37 9.87
N ILE A 83 4.78 18.70 8.87
CA ILE A 83 4.64 19.21 7.49
C ILE A 83 3.17 19.33 7.11
N SER A 84 2.87 20.11 6.06
CA SER A 84 1.48 20.46 5.74
C SER A 84 0.68 19.31 5.12
N HIS A 85 1.31 18.44 4.33
CA HIS A 85 0.67 17.28 3.71
C HIS A 85 1.71 16.26 3.25
N ILE A 86 1.26 15.01 3.06
CA ILE A 86 1.98 13.97 2.31
C ILE A 86 1.05 13.47 1.23
N PHE A 87 1.47 13.60 -0.03
CA PHE A 87 0.70 13.05 -1.14
C PHE A 87 0.98 11.55 -1.33
N PRO A 88 -0.05 10.73 -1.65
CA PRO A 88 0.11 9.32 -2.01
C PRO A 88 1.16 9.10 -3.11
N GLU A 89 1.25 10.02 -4.07
CA GLU A 89 2.22 10.03 -5.16
C GLU A 89 3.66 9.93 -4.67
N TRP A 90 3.99 10.67 -3.60
CA TRP A 90 5.34 10.70 -3.02
C TRP A 90 5.72 9.39 -2.33
N LEU A 91 4.71 8.62 -1.93
CA LEU A 91 4.89 7.31 -1.30
C LEU A 91 5.01 6.18 -2.32
N GLY A 92 4.82 6.48 -3.61
CA GLY A 92 4.68 5.49 -4.67
C GLY A 92 3.43 4.62 -4.48
N ALA A 93 2.35 5.22 -3.94
CA ALA A 93 1.07 4.54 -3.79
C ALA A 93 0.39 4.38 -5.15
N ASN A 94 -0.25 3.24 -5.40
CA ASN A 94 -1.08 3.05 -6.59
C ASN A 94 -2.55 3.34 -6.33
N ILE A 95 -3.00 3.23 -5.08
CA ILE A 95 -4.39 3.50 -4.68
C ILE A 95 -4.37 4.29 -3.37
N ALA A 96 -5.14 5.36 -3.30
CA ALA A 96 -5.45 6.06 -2.07
C ALA A 96 -6.93 5.87 -1.74
N ILE A 97 -7.23 5.52 -0.48
CA ILE A 97 -8.59 5.37 0.01
C ILE A 97 -8.90 6.31 1.16
N SER A 98 -10.18 6.53 1.43
CA SER A 98 -10.69 7.23 2.61
C SER A 98 -11.87 6.48 3.24
N GLY A 99 -12.19 6.79 4.49
CA GLY A 99 -13.22 6.11 5.27
C GLY A 99 -12.72 4.86 6.00
N PHE A 100 -11.41 4.62 6.04
CA PHE A 100 -10.80 3.49 6.74
C PHE A 100 -9.42 3.85 7.30
N SER A 101 -9.41 4.41 8.50
CA SER A 101 -8.20 4.86 9.21
C SER A 101 -7.30 3.75 9.76
N ALA A 102 -7.73 2.49 9.70
CA ALA A 102 -6.98 1.33 10.16
C ALA A 102 -6.49 0.46 8.98
N LEU A 103 -6.02 1.11 7.90
CA LEU A 103 -5.58 0.42 6.70
C LEU A 103 -4.31 -0.40 6.92
N THR A 104 -3.25 0.20 7.50
CA THR A 104 -1.99 -0.51 7.71
C THR A 104 -2.14 -1.80 8.52
N PRO A 105 -2.91 -1.86 9.62
CA PRO A 105 -3.12 -3.11 10.36
C PRO A 105 -4.12 -4.09 9.71
N LEU A 106 -4.56 -3.85 8.47
CA LEU A 106 -5.44 -4.77 7.75
C LEU A 106 -4.71 -6.10 7.52
N LYS A 107 -5.26 -7.17 8.09
CA LYS A 107 -4.62 -8.49 8.06
C LYS A 107 -4.47 -9.04 6.64
N GLU A 108 -3.38 -9.77 6.43
CA GLU A 108 -3.16 -10.60 5.26
C GLU A 108 -4.34 -11.56 5.05
N GLY A 109 -4.71 -11.78 3.79
CA GLY A 109 -5.90 -12.54 3.45
C GLY A 109 -7.18 -11.71 3.37
N SER A 110 -7.18 -10.44 3.80
CA SER A 110 -8.29 -9.53 3.56
C SER A 110 -8.48 -9.26 2.06
N ARG A 111 -9.71 -9.02 1.62
CA ARG A 111 -10.04 -8.68 0.23
C ARG A 111 -10.51 -7.24 0.12
N ILE A 112 -10.09 -6.57 -0.94
CA ILE A 112 -10.52 -5.21 -1.30
C ILE A 112 -11.17 -5.31 -2.68
N ILE A 113 -12.48 -5.08 -2.76
CA ILE A 113 -13.31 -5.35 -3.94
C ILE A 113 -13.93 -4.06 -4.45
N PHE A 114 -13.71 -3.79 -5.73
CA PHE A 114 -14.18 -2.60 -6.44
C PHE A 114 -15.48 -2.88 -7.21
N PRO A 115 -16.22 -1.84 -7.64
CA PRO A 115 -17.52 -2.00 -8.32
C PRO A 115 -17.48 -2.86 -9.59
N SER A 116 -16.38 -2.81 -10.35
CA SER A 116 -16.19 -3.64 -11.56
C SER A 116 -16.05 -5.15 -11.25
N GLY A 117 -15.84 -5.50 -9.98
CA GLY A 117 -15.46 -6.83 -9.55
C GLY A 117 -13.95 -7.08 -9.52
N ALA A 118 -13.12 -6.08 -9.84
CA ALA A 118 -11.69 -6.14 -9.55
C ALA A 118 -11.48 -6.38 -8.05
N SER A 119 -10.55 -7.28 -7.72
CA SER A 119 -10.29 -7.67 -6.33
C SER A 119 -8.79 -7.73 -6.05
N LEU A 120 -8.40 -7.19 -4.91
CA LEU A 120 -7.04 -7.24 -4.40
C LEU A 120 -7.01 -8.09 -3.12
N LEU A 121 -5.95 -8.90 -3.00
CA LEU A 121 -5.64 -9.67 -1.81
C LEU A 121 -4.56 -8.94 -1.00
N CYS A 122 -4.87 -8.62 0.26
CA CYS A 122 -3.92 -8.00 1.18
C CYS A 122 -2.76 -8.95 1.50
N GLU A 123 -1.53 -8.47 1.30
CA GLU A 123 -0.27 -9.15 1.59
C GLU A 123 0.49 -8.54 2.77
N GLY A 124 -0.15 -7.60 3.49
CA GLY A 124 0.31 -7.07 4.77
C GLY A 124 0.87 -5.65 4.68
N GLU A 125 1.45 -5.20 5.79
CA GLU A 125 2.02 -3.86 5.95
C GLU A 125 3.13 -3.57 4.93
N ASN A 126 3.17 -2.32 4.47
CA ASN A 126 4.19 -1.83 3.56
C ASN A 126 5.28 -1.05 4.30
N ASP A 127 6.28 -1.75 4.86
CA ASP A 127 7.33 -1.13 5.69
C ASP A 127 7.92 0.15 5.09
N PRO A 128 8.10 1.21 5.90
CA PRO A 128 8.75 2.42 5.45
C PRO A 128 10.22 2.21 5.07
N CYS A 129 10.64 2.90 4.01
CA CYS A 129 12.01 2.95 3.55
C CYS A 129 12.43 4.41 3.31
N ILE A 130 13.73 4.63 3.08
CA ILE A 130 14.29 5.98 2.98
C ILE A 130 13.84 6.71 1.71
N GLN A 131 13.61 6.00 0.60
CA GLN A 131 13.35 6.63 -0.71
C GLN A 131 12.12 7.55 -0.72
N PRO A 132 10.93 7.16 -0.23
CA PRO A 132 9.81 8.09 -0.08
C PRO A 132 10.16 9.30 0.82
N GLY A 133 10.97 9.08 1.84
CA GLY A 133 11.43 10.14 2.72
C GLY A 133 12.32 11.17 2.02
N GLU A 134 13.17 10.73 1.09
CA GLU A 134 13.99 11.60 0.23
C GLU A 134 13.12 12.39 -0.76
N VAL A 135 12.08 11.75 -1.32
CA VAL A 135 11.09 12.44 -2.15
C VAL A 135 10.41 13.55 -1.35
N ILE A 136 9.88 13.24 -0.16
CA ILE A 136 9.25 14.21 0.74
C ILE A 136 10.21 15.35 1.08
N GLN A 137 11.47 15.03 1.41
CA GLN A 137 12.49 16.03 1.72
C GLN A 137 12.72 17.03 0.57
N SER A 138 12.61 16.59 -0.69
CA SER A 138 12.79 17.47 -1.85
C SER A 138 11.67 18.50 -2.03
N PHE A 139 10.45 18.20 -1.54
CA PHE A 139 9.32 19.14 -1.55
C PHE A 139 9.30 20.11 -0.35
N TYR A 140 10.09 19.84 0.68
CA TYR A 140 10.23 20.70 1.86
C TYR A 140 11.71 20.99 2.14
N PRO A 141 12.39 21.77 1.27
CA PRO A 141 13.83 21.98 1.34
C PRO A 141 14.28 22.70 2.63
N ASP A 142 13.40 23.50 3.23
CA ASP A 142 13.69 24.26 4.46
C ASP A 142 13.61 23.40 5.73
N GLN A 143 13.01 22.22 5.65
CA GLN A 143 12.93 21.26 6.76
C GLN A 143 14.15 20.34 6.75
N SER A 144 14.68 19.98 7.91
CA SER A 144 15.85 19.10 7.98
C SER A 144 15.48 17.67 8.36
N LYS A 145 16.19 16.70 7.78
CA LYS A 145 16.13 15.27 8.15
C LYS A 145 14.75 14.63 7.98
N LEU A 146 13.93 15.11 7.04
CA LEU A 146 12.60 14.56 6.78
C LEU A 146 12.66 13.11 6.30
N ALA A 147 13.71 12.70 5.59
CA ALA A 147 13.83 11.32 5.13
C ALA A 147 13.88 10.32 6.30
N ALA A 148 14.70 10.60 7.32
CA ALA A 148 14.77 9.78 8.53
C ALA A 148 13.51 9.94 9.41
N ALA A 149 12.92 11.14 9.45
CA ALA A 149 11.67 11.37 10.16
C ALA A 149 10.53 10.54 9.57
N PHE A 150 10.42 10.47 8.24
CA PHE A 150 9.44 9.66 7.55
C PHE A 150 9.53 8.19 7.96
N VAL A 151 10.73 7.59 7.92
CA VAL A 151 10.91 6.19 8.31
C VAL A 151 10.41 5.92 9.74
N ARG A 152 10.68 6.85 10.66
CA ARG A 152 10.26 6.74 12.06
C ARG A 152 8.74 6.91 12.22
N HIS A 153 8.17 7.94 11.61
CA HIS A 153 6.79 8.36 11.85
C HIS A 153 5.76 7.60 11.01
N ALA A 154 6.18 7.02 9.88
CA ALA A 154 5.35 6.18 9.02
C ALA A 154 5.30 4.69 9.44
N MET A 155 6.09 4.28 10.43
CA MET A 155 6.07 2.91 10.95
C MET A 155 4.67 2.57 11.50
N GLY A 156 4.08 1.45 11.06
CA GLY A 156 2.73 1.04 11.42
C GLY A 156 1.61 1.82 10.72
N ARG A 157 1.94 2.69 9.75
CA ARG A 157 1.00 3.65 9.12
C ARG A 157 1.29 3.93 7.64
N ARG A 158 2.15 3.15 6.99
CA ARG A 158 2.55 3.40 5.59
C ARG A 158 1.71 2.62 4.58
N GLY A 159 0.49 2.26 4.98
CA GLY A 159 -0.41 1.46 4.18
C GLY A 159 0.06 0.02 4.01
N ILE A 160 -0.45 -0.61 2.95
CA ILE A 160 -0.31 -2.05 2.70
C ILE A 160 0.17 -2.32 1.28
N VAL A 161 0.55 -3.57 1.04
CA VAL A 161 0.75 -4.12 -0.30
C VAL A 161 -0.26 -5.22 -0.60
N CYS A 162 -0.57 -5.39 -1.88
CA CYS A 162 -1.54 -6.37 -2.35
C CYS A 162 -1.07 -7.07 -3.63
N ILE A 163 -1.68 -8.22 -3.91
CA ILE A 163 -1.69 -8.82 -5.25
C ILE A 163 -3.08 -8.70 -5.88
N VAL A 164 -3.14 -8.73 -7.20
CA VAL A 164 -4.40 -8.77 -7.94
C VAL A 164 -4.97 -10.20 -7.89
N GLU A 165 -6.10 -10.37 -7.22
CA GLU A 165 -6.81 -11.65 -7.12
C GLU A 165 -7.81 -11.82 -8.26
N ARG A 166 -8.47 -10.74 -8.68
CA ARG A 166 -9.37 -10.71 -9.84
C ARG A 166 -9.12 -9.46 -10.69
N PRO A 167 -8.76 -9.62 -11.98
CA PRO A 167 -8.60 -8.50 -12.90
C PRO A 167 -9.89 -7.69 -13.08
N GLY A 168 -9.73 -6.41 -13.39
CA GLY A 168 -10.85 -5.50 -13.65
C GLY A 168 -10.47 -4.03 -13.52
N ASP A 169 -11.44 -3.17 -13.77
CA ASP A 169 -11.24 -1.73 -13.77
C ASP A 169 -11.38 -1.14 -12.36
N ILE A 170 -10.54 -0.17 -12.02
CA ILE A 170 -10.58 0.58 -10.76
C ILE A 170 -10.58 2.07 -11.11
N CYS A 171 -11.57 2.80 -10.62
CA CYS A 171 -11.77 4.20 -10.92
C CYS A 171 -11.62 5.09 -9.68
N THR A 172 -11.12 6.31 -9.89
CA THR A 172 -11.23 7.36 -8.87
C THR A 172 -12.70 7.60 -8.54
N GLY A 173 -13.03 7.65 -7.26
CA GLY A 173 -14.40 7.83 -6.76
C GLY A 173 -15.15 6.53 -6.47
N ASP A 174 -14.59 5.35 -6.80
CA ASP A 174 -15.23 4.07 -6.53
C ASP A 174 -15.56 3.88 -5.04
N ALA A 175 -16.77 3.38 -4.75
CA ALA A 175 -17.10 2.85 -3.44
C ALA A 175 -16.51 1.44 -3.32
N VAL A 176 -15.50 1.28 -2.46
CA VAL A 176 -14.77 0.02 -2.30
C VAL A 176 -15.27 -0.74 -1.08
N THR A 177 -15.47 -2.05 -1.25
CA THR A 177 -15.83 -2.95 -0.14
C THR A 177 -14.59 -3.70 0.34
N ILE A 178 -14.25 -3.54 1.62
CA ILE A 178 -13.17 -4.26 2.27
C ILE A 178 -13.78 -5.40 3.09
N HIS A 179 -13.35 -6.63 2.79
CA HIS A 179 -13.60 -7.83 3.58
C HIS A 179 -12.39 -8.08 4.48
N SER A 180 -12.43 -7.52 5.68
CA SER A 180 -11.36 -7.66 6.67
C SER A 180 -11.33 -9.08 7.23
N TYR A 181 -10.19 -9.74 7.13
CA TYR A 181 -9.98 -11.09 7.62
C TYR A 181 -9.83 -11.11 9.15
N GLU A 182 -10.73 -11.82 9.81
CA GLU A 182 -10.80 -11.98 11.27
C GLU A 182 -10.91 -13.48 11.63
N PRO A 183 -9.80 -14.23 11.50
CA PRO A 183 -9.80 -15.63 11.92
C PRO A 183 -10.09 -15.71 13.41
N LYS A 184 -10.89 -16.72 13.80
CA LYS A 184 -11.11 -17.02 15.22
C LYS A 184 -9.76 -17.35 15.84
N ARG A 185 -9.37 -16.65 16.91
CA ARG A 185 -8.17 -17.02 17.68
C ARG A 185 -8.36 -18.45 18.19
N ALA A 186 -7.40 -19.33 17.88
CA ALA A 186 -7.36 -20.64 18.54
C ALA A 186 -7.27 -20.41 20.06
N LYS A 187 -8.12 -21.09 20.84
CA LYS A 187 -7.96 -21.11 22.29
C LYS A 187 -6.59 -21.75 22.56
N LYS A 188 -5.65 -20.99 23.12
CA LYS A 188 -4.40 -21.57 23.63
C LYS A 188 -4.81 -22.63 24.66
N LYS A 189 -4.62 -23.92 24.33
CA LYS A 189 -4.59 -24.95 25.36
C LYS A 189 -3.36 -24.63 26.20
N ILE A 190 -3.58 -24.17 27.42
CA ILE A 190 -2.51 -24.09 28.41
C ILE A 190 -2.16 -25.55 28.69
N GLU A 191 -1.05 -26.03 28.13
CA GLU A 191 -0.44 -27.26 28.60
C GLU A 191 -0.01 -26.99 30.05
N LYS A 192 -0.71 -27.63 30.99
CA LYS A 192 -0.27 -27.70 32.38
C LYS A 192 0.96 -28.61 32.38
N VAL A 193 2.14 -28.01 32.57
CA VAL A 193 3.34 -28.72 33.02
C VAL A 193 3.21 -28.99 34.51
#